data_AF-A0A3M1JH04-F1
#
_entry.id   AF-A0A3M1JH04-F1
#
_cell.length_a   1.000
_cell.length_b   1.000
_cell.length_c   1.000
_cell.angle_alpha   90.00
_cell.angle_beta   90.00
_cell.angle_gamma   90.00
#
_symmetry.space_group_name_H-M   'P 1'
#
loop_
_entity.id
_entity.type
_entity.pdbx_description
1 polymer ?
#
loop_
_entity_poly.entity_id
_entity_poly.type
_entity_poly.pdbx_seq_one_letter_code
_entity_poly.pdbx_strand_id
1 'polypeptide(L)'
;VVAVLLLLLFIVGIPGCWLRWRQRYRQQVVALRERDQQMRLALPAGMSLELERTVDILAAVAQQKSAGNGPQITVGFAAETENLLQNVRGKLERKNLDLIVANDVTAADAGFGADTNRVTLLGRDGSVETLPLLQKTAVAEAIFDRVAALIGGQAG
;
A
#
# COMPACT_ATOMS: atom_id res chain seq x y z
N VAL A 1 -6.19 -0.83 -1.96
CA VAL A 1 -6.86 -1.67 -2.99
C VAL A 1 -6.21 -1.51 -4.37
N VAL A 2 -5.97 -0.27 -4.85
CA VAL A 2 -5.33 0.01 -6.14
C VAL A 2 -3.93 -0.59 -6.32
N ALA A 3 -3.11 -0.63 -5.28
CA ALA A 3 -1.76 -1.20 -5.33
C ALA A 3 -1.75 -2.74 -5.56
N VAL A 4 -2.80 -3.44 -5.14
CA VAL A 4 -2.91 -4.91 -5.28
C VAL A 4 -3.24 -5.31 -6.72
N LEU A 5 -3.93 -4.45 -7.48
CA LEU A 5 -4.20 -4.68 -8.90
C LEU A 5 -2.96 -4.49 -9.80
N LEU A 6 -2.01 -3.65 -9.37
CA LEU A 6 -0.78 -3.33 -10.12
C LEU A 6 0.19 -4.52 -10.19
N LEU A 7 0.20 -5.39 -9.18
CA LEU A 7 1.11 -6.53 -9.12
C LEU A 7 0.71 -7.66 -10.10
N LEU A 8 -0.59 -7.87 -10.31
CA LEU A 8 -1.11 -8.92 -11.21
C LEU A 8 -0.82 -8.65 -12.69
N LEU A 9 -0.68 -7.39 -13.10
CA LEU A 9 -0.39 -7.03 -14.49
C LEU A 9 1.11 -7.10 -14.86
N PHE A 10 2.00 -7.16 -13.86
CA PHE A 10 3.45 -7.27 -14.10
C PHE A 10 3.86 -8.64 -14.64
N ILE A 11 3.03 -9.67 -14.44
CA ILE A 11 3.32 -11.05 -14.84
C ILE A 11 3.16 -11.26 -16.36
N VAL A 12 2.41 -10.40 -17.07
CA VAL A 12 2.16 -10.55 -18.52
C VAL A 12 3.13 -9.67 -19.31
N GLY A 13 4.37 -10.16 -19.47
CA GLY A 13 5.51 -9.45 -20.08
C GLY A 13 5.35 -9.07 -21.55
N ILE A 14 4.70 -7.93 -21.82
CA ILE A 14 4.69 -7.30 -23.16
C ILE A 14 5.46 -5.96 -23.09
N PRO A 15 6.70 -5.90 -23.62
CA PRO A 15 7.50 -4.67 -23.65
C PRO A 15 6.79 -3.58 -24.48
N GLY A 16 6.58 -2.40 -23.91
CA GLY A 16 5.97 -1.24 -24.58
C GLY A 16 4.49 -0.96 -24.27
N CYS A 17 3.79 -1.88 -23.61
CA CYS A 17 2.45 -1.63 -23.05
C CYS A 17 2.49 -0.76 -21.79
N TRP A 18 3.59 -0.84 -21.02
CA TRP A 18 3.76 -0.16 -19.73
C TRP A 18 3.71 1.37 -19.82
N LEU A 19 4.40 1.99 -20.79
CA LEU A 19 4.43 3.45 -20.91
C LEU A 19 3.06 4.02 -21.33
N ARG A 20 2.39 3.35 -22.28
CA ARG A 20 1.03 3.69 -22.72
C ARG A 20 -0.02 3.47 -21.64
N TRP A 21 0.10 2.38 -20.88
CA TRP A 21 -0.78 2.08 -19.76
C TRP A 21 -0.59 3.09 -18.63
N ARG A 22 0.66 3.42 -18.26
CA ARG A 22 0.99 4.44 -17.25
C ARG A 22 0.41 5.81 -17.60
N GLN A 23 0.48 6.21 -18.87
CA GLN A 23 -0.05 7.49 -19.33
C GLN A 23 -1.59 7.52 -19.31
N ARG A 24 -2.24 6.45 -19.78
CA ARG A 24 -3.70 6.31 -19.79
C ARG A 24 -4.28 6.18 -18.37
N TYR A 25 -3.60 5.44 -17.50
CA TYR A 25 -3.96 5.28 -16.10
C TYR A 25 -3.84 6.60 -15.33
N ARG A 26 -2.74 7.36 -15.54
CA ARG A 26 -2.57 8.69 -14.95
C ARG A 26 -3.73 9.61 -15.32
N GLN A 27 -4.15 9.63 -16.59
CA GLN A 27 -5.28 10.45 -17.03
C GLN A 27 -6.62 10.00 -16.45
N GLN A 28 -6.85 8.68 -16.34
CA GLN A 28 -8.07 8.16 -15.70
C GLN A 28 -8.17 8.51 -14.22
N VAL A 29 -7.06 8.43 -13.48
CA VAL A 29 -7.04 8.78 -12.05
C VAL A 29 -7.25 10.29 -11.84
N VAL A 30 -6.68 11.14 -12.72
CA VAL A 30 -6.92 12.59 -12.68
C VAL A 30 -8.39 12.90 -13.01
N ALA A 31 -8.96 12.30 -14.05
CA ALA A 31 -10.37 12.48 -14.40
C ALA A 31 -11.34 11.97 -13.31
N LEU A 32 -10.98 10.89 -12.61
CA LEU A 32 -11.75 10.40 -11.46
C LEU A 32 -11.69 11.39 -10.28
N ARG A 33 -10.55 12.04 -10.03
CA ARG A 33 -10.41 13.09 -9.00
C ARG A 33 -11.24 14.33 -9.30
N GLU A 34 -11.25 14.77 -10.55
CA GLU A 34 -12.06 15.92 -10.99
C GLU A 34 -13.55 15.63 -10.79
N ARG A 35 -13.99 14.40 -11.10
CA ARG A 35 -15.36 13.93 -10.79
C ARG A 35 -15.65 13.87 -9.29
N ASP A 36 -14.69 13.44 -8.48
CA ASP A 36 -14.84 13.33 -7.02
C ASP A 36 -14.96 14.72 -6.36
N GLN A 37 -14.19 15.72 -6.83
CA GLN A 37 -14.36 17.12 -6.43
C GLN A 37 -15.73 17.69 -6.80
N GLN A 38 -16.29 17.23 -7.93
CA GLN A 38 -17.60 17.64 -8.42
C GLN A 38 -18.76 16.91 -7.71
N MET A 39 -18.50 15.75 -7.08
CA MET A 39 -19.47 14.94 -6.32
C MET A 39 -19.36 15.13 -4.79
N ARG A 40 -19.02 16.33 -4.31
CA ARG A 40 -19.27 16.68 -2.90
C ARG A 40 -20.76 16.89 -2.65
N LEU A 41 -21.52 15.79 -2.64
CA LEU A 41 -22.91 15.75 -2.22
C LEU A 41 -22.94 15.75 -0.69
N ALA A 42 -23.28 16.89 -0.09
CA ALA A 42 -23.72 16.91 1.30
C ALA A 42 -25.01 16.09 1.40
N LEU A 43 -25.05 15.08 2.26
CA LEU A 43 -26.29 14.36 2.55
C LEU A 43 -27.30 15.38 3.10
N PRO A 44 -28.50 15.50 2.50
CA PRO A 44 -29.58 16.31 3.03
C PRO A 44 -29.86 15.98 4.49
N ALA A 45 -30.24 16.98 5.29
CA ALA A 45 -30.62 16.76 6.68
C ALA A 45 -31.73 15.70 6.77
N GLY A 46 -31.47 14.61 7.52
CA GLY A 46 -32.40 13.49 7.68
C GLY A 46 -32.08 12.24 6.84
N MET A 47 -31.03 12.22 6.02
CA MET A 47 -30.55 10.98 5.37
C MET A 47 -29.53 10.24 6.24
N SER A 48 -29.75 8.94 6.43
CA SER A 48 -28.77 8.00 6.99
C SER A 48 -28.15 7.15 5.88
N LEU A 49 -26.85 6.87 6.01
CA LEU A 49 -26.14 5.89 5.19
C LEU A 49 -25.80 4.69 6.07
N GLU A 50 -26.46 3.57 5.83
CA GLU A 50 -26.13 2.32 6.51
C GLU A 50 -24.94 1.65 5.82
N LEU A 51 -23.90 1.37 6.61
CA LEU A 51 -22.68 0.74 6.13
C LEU A 51 -22.52 -0.62 6.80
N GLU A 52 -22.19 -1.61 5.99
CA GLU A 52 -21.78 -2.94 6.44
C GLU A 52 -20.25 -3.03 6.50
N ARG A 53 -19.73 -3.79 7.48
CA ARG A 53 -18.30 -4.07 7.54
C ARG A 53 -17.90 -5.04 6.44
N THR A 54 -16.95 -4.64 5.61
CA THR A 54 -16.38 -5.51 4.58
C THR A 54 -15.52 -6.62 5.17
N VAL A 55 -15.40 -7.74 4.45
CA VAL A 55 -14.50 -8.84 4.79
C VAL A 55 -13.04 -8.37 4.84
N ASP A 56 -12.30 -8.84 5.84
CA ASP A 56 -10.89 -8.51 6.04
C ASP A 56 -9.97 -9.44 5.22
N ILE A 57 -9.67 -9.01 4.00
CA ILE A 57 -8.86 -9.79 3.05
C ILE A 57 -7.46 -10.10 3.61
N LEU A 58 -6.83 -9.15 4.31
CA LEU A 58 -5.49 -9.35 4.86
C LEU A 58 -5.48 -10.41 5.98
N ALA A 59 -6.54 -10.49 6.79
CA ALA A 59 -6.67 -11.55 7.79
C ALA A 59 -6.82 -12.93 7.15
N ALA A 60 -7.60 -13.03 6.06
CA ALA A 60 -7.75 -14.29 5.33
C ALA A 60 -6.42 -14.76 4.72
N VAL A 61 -5.64 -13.85 4.11
CA VAL A 61 -4.30 -14.16 3.59
C VAL A 61 -3.35 -14.58 4.72
N ALA A 62 -3.41 -13.91 5.87
CA ALA A 62 -2.60 -14.25 7.04
C ALA A 62 -2.86 -15.69 7.53
N GLN A 63 -4.13 -16.12 7.55
CA GLN A 63 -4.53 -17.48 7.92
C GLN A 63 -3.98 -18.52 6.94
N GLN A 64 -4.08 -18.27 5.63
CA GLN A 64 -3.52 -19.15 4.60
C GLN A 64 -2.00 -19.28 4.73
N LYS A 65 -1.31 -18.16 4.96
CA LYS A 65 0.14 -18.17 5.19
C LYS A 65 0.51 -19.03 6.39
N SER A 66 -0.20 -18.90 7.52
CA SER A 66 0.04 -19.72 8.71
C SER A 66 -0.25 -21.21 8.48
N ALA A 67 -1.18 -21.54 7.57
CA ALA A 67 -1.48 -22.92 7.19
C ALA A 67 -0.49 -23.50 6.16
N GLY A 68 0.51 -22.74 5.72
CA GLY A 68 1.51 -23.17 4.74
C GLY A 68 1.02 -23.25 3.29
N ASN A 69 -0.20 -22.78 3.01
CA ASN A 69 -0.78 -22.75 1.66
C ASN A 69 -0.91 -21.32 1.09
N GLY A 70 -0.34 -20.33 1.79
CA GLY A 70 -0.36 -18.93 1.40
C GLY A 70 0.97 -18.43 0.81
N PRO A 71 1.05 -17.12 0.53
CA PRO A 71 2.28 -16.50 0.05
C PRO A 71 3.42 -16.60 1.07
N GLN A 72 4.64 -16.83 0.58
CA GLN A 72 5.85 -16.87 1.42
C GLN A 72 6.14 -15.51 2.05
N ILE A 73 6.06 -14.44 1.25
CA ILE A 73 6.30 -13.07 1.69
C ILE A 73 5.02 -12.23 1.57
N THR A 74 4.68 -11.50 2.63
CA THR A 74 3.53 -10.60 2.70
C THR A 74 3.96 -9.19 3.08
N VAL A 75 3.68 -8.23 2.20
CA VAL A 75 3.98 -6.81 2.40
C VAL A 75 2.69 -6.01 2.57
N GLY A 76 2.54 -5.32 3.68
CA GLY A 76 1.41 -4.41 3.93
C GLY A 76 1.74 -2.96 3.62
N PHE A 77 0.71 -2.17 3.33
CA PHE A 77 0.79 -0.70 3.24
C PHE A 77 -0.20 -0.09 4.22
N ALA A 78 0.25 0.87 5.03
CA ALA A 78 -0.58 1.55 6.01
C ALA A 78 -0.38 3.07 5.91
N ALA A 79 -1.48 3.77 5.67
CA ALA A 79 -1.57 5.20 5.89
C ALA A 79 -2.02 5.43 7.34
N GLU A 80 -1.24 6.15 8.13
CA GLU A 80 -1.63 6.54 9.49
C GLU A 80 -1.60 8.06 9.61
N THR A 81 -2.43 8.59 10.51
CA THR A 81 -2.43 10.01 10.87
C THR A 81 -1.80 10.26 12.24
N GLU A 82 -1.74 9.24 13.10
CA GLU A 82 -1.27 9.36 14.49
C GLU A 82 -0.58 8.06 14.94
N ASN A 83 0.35 8.17 15.89
CA ASN A 83 1.03 7.04 16.55
C ASN A 83 1.53 5.97 15.56
N LEU A 84 2.16 6.43 14.45
CA LEU A 84 2.58 5.63 13.30
C LEU A 84 3.22 4.31 13.72
N LEU A 85 4.31 4.34 14.50
CA LEU A 85 5.07 3.13 14.84
C LEU A 85 4.27 2.12 15.68
N GLN A 86 3.47 2.58 16.65
CA GLN A 86 2.71 1.66 17.52
C GLN A 86 1.57 1.00 16.74
N ASN A 87 0.83 1.77 15.96
CA ASN A 87 -0.28 1.29 15.14
C ASN A 87 0.20 0.31 14.07
N VAL A 88 1.32 0.65 13.42
CA VAL A 88 1.91 -0.14 12.35
C VAL A 88 2.48 -1.45 12.87
N ARG A 89 3.17 -1.46 14.02
CA ARG A 89 3.61 -2.71 14.66
C ARG A 89 2.45 -3.65 14.96
N GLY A 90 1.37 -3.13 15.55
CA GLY A 90 0.18 -3.92 15.80
C GLY A 90 -0.47 -4.47 14.52
N LYS A 91 -0.43 -3.71 13.41
CA LYS A 91 -0.91 -4.18 12.09
C LYS A 91 0.00 -5.26 11.52
N LEU A 92 1.32 -5.11 11.60
CA LEU A 92 2.32 -6.08 11.15
C LEU A 92 2.07 -7.46 11.79
N GLU A 93 1.92 -7.48 13.12
CA GLU A 93 1.69 -8.71 13.90
C GLU A 93 0.33 -9.32 13.60
N ARG A 94 -0.76 -8.55 13.77
CA ARG A 94 -2.14 -9.06 13.59
C ARG A 94 -2.42 -9.55 12.17
N LYS A 95 -1.70 -9.03 11.17
CA LYS A 95 -1.85 -9.39 9.76
C LYS A 95 -0.78 -10.35 9.26
N ASN A 96 0.06 -10.88 10.14
CA ASN A 96 1.11 -11.84 9.81
C ASN A 96 1.96 -11.38 8.59
N LEU A 97 2.38 -10.11 8.61
CA LEU A 97 3.18 -9.49 7.55
C LEU A 97 4.69 -9.66 7.79
N ASP A 98 5.50 -9.69 6.74
CA ASP A 98 6.98 -9.70 6.87
C ASP A 98 7.55 -8.29 6.81
N LEU A 99 6.86 -7.42 6.07
CA LEU A 99 7.20 -6.02 5.91
C LEU A 99 5.92 -5.18 5.90
N ILE A 100 5.96 -4.01 6.50
CA ILE A 100 4.90 -3.02 6.37
C ILE A 100 5.49 -1.66 6.02
N VAL A 101 4.91 -1.04 4.99
CA VAL A 101 5.26 0.29 4.51
C VAL A 101 4.26 1.26 5.10
N ALA A 102 4.71 2.07 6.04
CA ALA A 102 3.89 3.06 6.69
C ALA A 102 4.15 4.45 6.13
N ASN A 103 3.12 5.17 5.73
CA ASN A 103 3.25 6.56 5.32
C ASN A 103 2.37 7.45 6.19
N ASP A 104 2.94 8.56 6.68
CA ASP A 104 2.20 9.60 7.39
C ASP A 104 1.50 10.48 6.34
N VAL A 105 0.17 10.38 6.29
CA VAL A 105 -0.64 11.11 5.30
C VAL A 105 -0.98 12.54 5.73
N THR A 106 -0.58 12.97 6.94
CA THR A 106 -0.80 14.35 7.41
C THR A 106 0.21 15.33 6.81
N ALA A 107 1.35 14.85 6.32
CA ALA A 107 2.39 15.66 5.73
C ALA A 107 2.01 16.07 4.28
N ALA A 108 1.92 17.38 4.04
CA ALA A 108 1.49 17.95 2.76
C ALA A 108 2.43 17.61 1.58
N ASP A 109 3.69 17.27 1.86
CA ASP A 109 4.74 16.90 0.90
C ASP A 109 4.77 15.39 0.57
N ALA A 110 4.02 14.55 1.28
CA ALA A 110 4.10 13.08 1.21
C ALA A 110 2.74 12.39 0.98
N GLY A 111 1.75 13.11 0.45
CA GLY A 111 0.38 12.62 0.25
C GLY A 111 0.12 11.90 -1.09
N PHE A 112 -1.09 11.33 -1.21
CA PHE A 112 -1.59 10.69 -2.44
C PHE A 112 -1.54 11.59 -3.69
N GLY A 113 -1.44 12.91 -3.53
CA GLY A 113 -1.39 13.90 -4.61
C GLY A 113 0.01 14.28 -5.13
N ALA A 114 1.07 14.01 -4.38
CA ALA A 114 2.44 14.38 -4.74
C ALA A 114 3.15 13.26 -5.51
N ASP A 115 4.19 13.58 -6.28
CA ASP A 115 5.08 12.56 -6.88
C ASP A 115 6.08 11.99 -5.87
N THR A 116 6.19 12.63 -4.71
CA THR A 116 7.03 12.24 -3.58
C THR A 116 6.28 11.48 -2.50
N ASN A 117 7.00 10.72 -1.69
CA ASN A 117 6.49 10.05 -0.51
C ASN A 117 7.60 9.94 0.55
N ARG A 118 7.19 9.93 1.81
CA ARG A 118 8.04 9.69 2.97
C ARG A 118 7.43 8.51 3.71
N VAL A 119 8.19 7.43 3.81
CA VAL A 119 7.68 6.18 4.38
C VAL A 119 8.63 5.65 5.44
N THR A 120 8.07 4.91 6.38
CA THR A 120 8.81 4.09 7.33
C THR A 120 8.54 2.64 7.00
N LEU A 121 9.61 1.88 6.78
CA LEU A 121 9.59 0.45 6.56
C LEU A 121 9.80 -0.25 7.91
N LEU A 122 8.89 -1.17 8.26
CA LEU A 122 9.02 -1.98 9.46
C LEU A 122 9.03 -3.46 9.08
N GLY A 123 10.11 -4.14 9.44
CA GLY A 123 10.26 -5.59 9.26
C GLY A 123 9.74 -6.37 10.47
N ARG A 124 9.38 -7.64 10.23
CA ARG A 124 8.98 -8.59 11.29
C ARG A 124 10.07 -8.83 12.34
N ASP A 125 11.33 -8.73 11.93
CA ASP A 125 12.51 -8.80 12.80
C ASP A 125 12.65 -7.59 13.75
N GLY A 126 11.73 -6.63 13.67
CA GLY A 126 11.77 -5.39 14.45
C GLY A 126 12.61 -4.29 13.80
N SER A 127 13.19 -4.52 12.62
CA SER A 127 13.88 -3.48 11.87
C SER A 127 12.94 -2.32 11.56
N VAL A 128 13.46 -1.10 11.70
CA VAL A 128 12.74 0.13 11.40
C VAL A 128 13.65 1.04 10.58
N GLU A 129 13.20 1.42 9.41
CA GLU A 129 13.93 2.31 8.51
C GLU A 129 13.00 3.42 8.03
N THR A 130 13.31 4.66 8.36
CA THR A 130 12.60 5.82 7.80
C THR A 130 13.33 6.32 6.58
N LEU A 131 12.67 6.26 5.43
CA LEU A 131 13.19 6.83 4.20
C LEU A 131 12.99 8.36 4.20
N PRO A 132 13.94 9.12 3.64
CA PRO A 132 13.75 10.55 3.42
C PRO A 132 12.59 10.80 2.43
N LEU A 133 12.27 12.06 2.18
CA LEU A 133 11.32 12.40 1.13
C LEU A 133 11.91 12.00 -0.23
N LEU A 134 11.31 11.00 -0.87
CA LEU A 134 11.81 10.43 -2.11
C LEU A 134 10.72 10.44 -3.17
N GLN A 135 11.12 10.35 -4.44
CA GLN A 135 10.17 10.05 -5.51
C GLN A 135 9.53 8.69 -5.28
N LYS A 136 8.25 8.54 -5.62
CA LYS A 136 7.52 7.27 -5.49
C LYS A 136 8.22 6.08 -6.15
N THR A 137 8.95 6.33 -7.24
CA THR A 137 9.76 5.29 -7.91
C THR A 137 10.92 4.83 -7.05
N ALA A 138 11.67 5.75 -6.43
CA ALA A 138 12.76 5.43 -5.52
C ALA A 138 12.27 4.73 -4.24
N VAL A 139 11.08 5.12 -3.74
CA VAL A 139 10.43 4.39 -2.63
C VAL A 139 10.09 2.95 -3.04
N ALA A 140 9.57 2.75 -4.26
CA ALA A 140 9.27 1.42 -4.75
C ALA A 140 10.52 0.55 -4.88
N GLU A 141 11.62 1.09 -5.42
CA GLU A 141 12.93 0.42 -5.50
C GLU A 141 13.42 -0.02 -4.12
N ALA A 142 13.39 0.88 -3.13
CA ALA A 142 13.77 0.54 -1.76
C ALA A 142 12.91 -0.59 -1.15
N ILE A 143 11.61 -0.60 -1.41
CA ILE A 143 10.72 -1.69 -0.97
C ILE A 143 11.10 -3.01 -1.64
N PHE A 144 11.38 -3.00 -2.95
CA PHE A 144 11.81 -4.20 -3.67
C PHE A 144 13.12 -4.75 -3.14
N ASP A 145 14.10 -3.91 -2.82
CA ASP A 145 15.37 -4.33 -2.24
C ASP A 145 15.17 -5.04 -0.89
N ARG A 146 14.27 -4.54 -0.05
CA ARG A 146 13.93 -5.19 1.23
C ARG A 146 13.23 -6.53 1.03
N VAL A 147 12.32 -6.62 0.06
CA VAL A 147 11.67 -7.90 -0.28
C VAL A 147 12.68 -8.91 -0.83
N ALA A 148 13.59 -8.48 -1.71
CA ALA A 148 14.64 -9.34 -2.25
C ALA A 148 15.56 -9.86 -1.13
N ALA A 149 15.93 -9.01 -0.18
CA ALA A 149 16.71 -9.41 0.99
C ALA A 149 15.97 -10.45 1.87
N LEU A 150 14.66 -10.29 2.08
CA LEU A 150 13.84 -11.26 2.81
C LEU A 150 13.81 -12.62 2.12
N ILE A 151 13.72 -12.66 0.79
CA ILE A 151 13.76 -13.91 0.02
C ILE A 151 15.14 -14.56 0.12
N GLY A 152 16.22 -13.79 -0.05
CA GLY A 152 17.60 -14.29 0.03
C GLY A 152 18.00 -14.81 1.41
N GLY A 153 17.45 -14.23 2.48
CA GLY A 153 17.68 -14.67 3.87
C GLY A 153 16.92 -15.94 4.27
N GLN A 154 15.95 -16.41 3.47
CA GLN A 154 15.19 -17.65 3.74
C GLN A 154 15.83 -18.91 3.13
N ALA A 155 16.96 -18.76 2.40
CA ALA A 155 17.67 -19.85 1.75
C ALA A 155 18.79 -20.49 2.61
N GLY A 156 18.81 -20.24 3.92
CA GLY A 156 19.80 -20.74 4.88
C GLY A 156 19.22 -21.73 5.86
#